data_AF-A0A7S3C354-F1
#
_entry.id   AF-A0A7S3C354-F1
#
_cell.length_a   1.000
_cell.length_b   1.000
_cell.length_c   1.000
_cell.angle_alpha   90.00
_cell.angle_beta   90.00
_cell.angle_gamma   90.00
#
_symmetry.space_group_name_H-M   'P 1'
#
loop_
_entity.id
_entity.type
_entity.pdbx_description
1 polymer ?
#
loop_
_entity_poly.entity_id
_entity_poly.type
_entity_poly.pdbx_seq_one_letter_code
_entity_poly.pdbx_strand_id
1 'polypeptide(L)'
;MLQASSFAAHSAEFVADGVSMARLHELAGEVRDSIEIVHTQEYASFLQHYFPAFSKLLSRSAPSPEGAAAPEAAQGEEEASGTGAAAGESKLRKTLLEVLNRLPHNELLRPYVQELMTLCLQVLQVDKEESALICLRIIFDLHKNFRPTLEEHVQPFLQFVCSLYEQVPLAVQDLIKAVDAAREADATAQQAQQAGGGAAAEQAAKEGGAAAAQQQASGGGDGL
;
A
#
# COMPACT_ATOMS: atom_id res chain seq x y z
N MET A 1 -11.49 7.06 25.61
CA MET A 1 -10.24 7.82 25.78
C MET A 1 -9.25 6.91 26.48
N LEU A 2 -8.08 6.71 25.88
CA LEU A 2 -6.98 5.98 26.51
C LEU A 2 -6.57 6.70 27.80
N GLN A 3 -6.44 5.97 28.92
CA GLN A 3 -6.00 6.52 30.20
C GLN A 3 -4.52 6.14 30.42
N ALA A 4 -3.71 7.00 31.05
CA ALA A 4 -2.30 6.66 31.33
C ALA A 4 -2.11 5.33 32.06
N SER A 5 -3.05 4.97 32.94
CA SER A 5 -3.02 3.71 33.68
C SER A 5 -3.10 2.46 32.78
N SER A 6 -3.63 2.61 31.56
CA SER A 6 -3.79 1.50 30.60
C SER A 6 -2.75 1.49 29.49
N PHE A 7 -1.81 2.46 29.43
CA PHE A 7 -0.83 2.52 28.33
C PHE A 7 0.06 1.29 28.24
N ALA A 8 0.51 0.76 29.37
CA ALA A 8 1.35 -0.43 29.39
C ALA A 8 0.61 -1.68 28.88
N ALA A 9 -0.66 -1.84 29.26
CA ALA A 9 -1.46 -2.97 28.82
C ALA A 9 -1.80 -2.87 27.33
N HIS A 10 -2.13 -1.67 26.86
CA HIS A 10 -2.44 -1.41 25.47
C HIS A 10 -1.22 -1.53 24.56
N SER A 11 -0.08 -0.96 24.95
CA SER A 11 1.17 -1.08 24.19
C SER A 11 1.70 -2.51 24.14
N ALA A 12 1.45 -3.33 25.18
CA ALA A 12 1.79 -4.74 25.18
C ALA A 12 0.98 -5.55 24.15
N GLU A 13 -0.27 -5.15 23.87
CA GLU A 13 -1.11 -5.81 22.85
C GLU A 13 -0.52 -5.67 21.45
N PHE A 14 0.16 -4.55 21.15
CA PHE A 14 0.86 -4.37 19.87
C PHE A 14 2.03 -5.36 19.66
N VAL A 15 2.62 -5.85 20.75
CA VAL A 15 3.82 -6.68 20.72
C VAL A 15 3.50 -8.16 20.97
N ALA A 16 2.24 -8.48 21.31
CA ALA A 16 1.79 -9.83 21.56
C ALA A 16 1.89 -10.71 20.30
N ASP A 17 2.32 -11.95 20.48
CA ASP A 17 2.45 -12.92 19.39
C ASP A 17 1.05 -13.36 18.90
N GLY A 18 0.81 -13.27 17.59
CA GLY A 18 -0.42 -13.77 16.96
C GLY A 18 -1.54 -12.75 16.75
N VAL A 19 -1.30 -11.45 17.00
CA VAL A 19 -2.31 -10.40 16.72
C VAL A 19 -2.49 -10.23 15.21
N SER A 20 -3.75 -10.16 14.77
CA SER A 20 -4.08 -9.95 13.35
C SER A 20 -3.72 -8.53 12.90
N MET A 21 -3.38 -8.36 11.61
CA MET A 21 -3.10 -7.03 11.05
C MET A 21 -4.27 -6.06 11.21
N ALA A 22 -5.51 -6.56 11.13
CA ALA A 22 -6.70 -5.76 11.36
C ALA A 22 -6.74 -5.21 12.79
N ARG A 23 -6.45 -6.04 13.79
CA ARG A 23 -6.43 -5.62 15.20
C ARG A 23 -5.30 -4.63 15.48
N LEU A 24 -4.11 -4.82 14.90
CA LEU A 24 -3.02 -3.85 15.03
C LEU A 24 -3.39 -2.48 14.46
N HIS A 25 -4.11 -2.46 13.33
CA HIS A 25 -4.58 -1.23 12.72
C HIS A 25 -5.66 -0.54 13.59
N GLU A 26 -6.59 -1.30 14.18
CA GLU A 26 -7.55 -0.75 15.16
C GLU A 26 -6.83 -0.11 16.35
N LEU A 27 -5.88 -0.83 16.96
CA LEU A 27 -5.09 -0.32 18.09
C LEU A 27 -4.34 0.96 17.72
N ALA A 28 -3.72 1.01 16.52
CA ALA A 28 -3.05 2.20 16.03
C ALA A 28 -4.04 3.37 15.82
N GLY A 29 -5.25 3.08 15.35
CA GLY A 29 -6.35 4.04 15.22
C GLY A 29 -6.75 4.63 16.58
N GLU A 30 -6.89 3.80 17.62
CA GLU A 30 -7.21 4.27 18.97
C GLU A 30 -6.15 5.23 19.52
N VAL A 31 -4.87 4.94 19.28
CA VAL A 31 -3.76 5.83 19.65
C VAL A 31 -3.79 7.14 18.86
N ARG A 32 -4.02 7.06 17.54
CA ARG A 32 -4.15 8.24 16.67
C ARG A 32 -5.29 9.14 17.11
N ASP A 33 -6.42 8.56 17.48
CA ASP A 33 -7.60 9.32 17.91
C ASP A 33 -7.40 9.92 19.31
N SER A 34 -6.55 9.29 20.16
CA SER A 34 -6.20 9.79 21.50
C SER A 34 -4.89 10.60 21.53
N ILE A 35 -4.36 11.00 20.38
CA ILE A 35 -3.04 11.65 20.28
C ILE A 35 -2.90 12.95 21.06
N GLU A 36 -4.00 13.64 21.41
CA GLU A 36 -3.94 14.87 22.21
C GLU A 36 -3.25 14.68 23.58
N ILE A 37 -3.21 13.44 24.07
CA ILE A 37 -2.49 13.04 25.29
C ILE A 37 -1.01 13.45 25.27
N VAL A 38 -0.37 13.50 24.09
CA VAL A 38 1.05 13.87 23.96
C VAL A 38 1.34 15.32 24.37
N HIS A 39 0.32 16.18 24.43
CA HIS A 39 0.44 17.56 24.91
C HIS A 39 0.19 17.71 26.42
N THR A 40 -0.07 16.59 27.11
CA THR A 40 -0.34 16.58 28.56
C THR A 40 0.89 16.13 29.34
N GLN A 41 0.76 16.07 30.67
CA GLN A 41 1.80 15.54 31.56
C GLN A 41 2.06 14.03 31.34
N GLU A 42 1.18 13.34 30.63
CA GLU A 42 1.31 11.91 30.35
C GLU A 42 2.28 11.60 29.18
N TYR A 43 2.82 12.61 28.51
CA TYR A 43 3.67 12.43 27.33
C TYR A 43 4.89 11.53 27.57
N ALA A 44 5.57 11.68 28.71
CA ALA A 44 6.72 10.85 29.04
C ALA A 44 6.32 9.36 29.17
N SER A 45 5.17 9.09 29.81
CA SER A 45 4.63 7.74 29.92
C SER A 45 4.20 7.18 28.56
N PHE A 46 3.59 8.02 27.72
CA PHE A 46 3.23 7.65 26.36
C PHE A 46 4.47 7.20 25.56
N LEU A 47 5.53 8.01 25.53
CA LEU A 47 6.76 7.67 24.82
C LEU A 47 7.39 6.37 25.34
N GLN A 48 7.48 6.23 26.66
CA GLN A 48 8.11 5.05 27.28
C GLN A 48 7.43 3.72 26.89
N HIS A 49 6.11 3.73 26.70
CA HIS A 49 5.35 2.50 26.43
C HIS A 49 5.09 2.28 24.94
N TYR A 50 4.73 3.32 24.20
CA TYR A 50 4.34 3.19 22.79
C TYR A 50 5.50 3.28 21.82
N PHE A 51 6.56 4.06 22.12
CA PHE A 51 7.68 4.20 21.21
C PHE A 51 8.38 2.86 20.91
N PRO A 52 8.70 2.01 21.91
CA PRO A 52 9.30 0.70 21.63
C PRO A 52 8.38 -0.22 20.82
N ALA A 53 7.06 -0.16 21.07
CA ALA A 53 6.08 -0.95 20.33
C ALA A 53 6.02 -0.51 18.86
N PHE A 54 5.99 0.80 18.59
CA PHE A 54 5.98 1.36 17.24
C PHE A 54 7.28 1.08 16.51
N SER A 55 8.44 1.26 17.16
CA SER A 55 9.75 0.93 16.60
C SER A 55 9.79 -0.53 16.14
N LYS A 56 9.40 -1.47 17.03
CA LYS A 56 9.36 -2.90 16.70
C LYS A 56 8.42 -3.22 15.54
N LEU A 57 7.23 -2.61 15.49
CA LEU A 57 6.28 -2.84 14.40
C LEU A 57 6.75 -2.26 13.06
N LEU A 58 7.28 -1.04 13.07
CA LEU A 58 7.82 -0.40 11.88
C LEU A 58 9.02 -1.17 11.34
N SER A 59 9.94 -1.61 12.19
CA SER A 59 11.07 -2.47 11.80
C SER A 59 10.66 -3.85 11.30
N ARG A 60 9.62 -4.47 11.86
CA ARG A 60 9.12 -5.78 11.41
C ARG A 60 8.40 -5.70 10.06
N SER A 61 7.73 -4.57 9.82
CA SER A 61 7.03 -4.30 8.58
C SER A 61 7.96 -3.82 7.46
N ALA A 62 9.19 -3.39 7.76
CA ALA A 62 10.14 -3.01 6.73
C ALA A 62 10.60 -4.29 6.00
N PRO A 63 10.32 -4.45 4.69
CA PRO A 63 10.80 -5.62 3.96
C PRO A 63 12.34 -5.65 4.03
N SER A 64 12.87 -6.79 4.44
CA SER A 64 14.31 -7.05 4.46
C SER A 64 14.92 -6.74 3.09
N PRO A 65 16.10 -6.10 3.03
CA PRO A 65 16.75 -5.67 1.77
C PRO A 65 17.13 -6.83 0.82
N GLU A 66 16.95 -8.09 1.22
CA GLU A 66 17.15 -9.25 0.31
C GLU A 66 16.03 -9.44 -0.72
N GLY A 67 14.94 -8.65 -0.66
CA GLY A 67 13.84 -8.68 -1.64
C GLY A 67 13.93 -7.65 -2.78
N ALA A 68 14.90 -6.74 -2.75
CA ALA A 68 14.99 -5.62 -3.71
C ALA A 68 15.46 -5.99 -5.14
N ALA A 69 15.58 -7.30 -5.44
CA ALA A 69 15.99 -7.80 -6.75
C ALA A 69 14.89 -8.65 -7.41
N ALA A 70 13.67 -8.13 -7.50
CA ALA A 70 12.70 -8.61 -8.48
C ALA A 70 11.75 -7.46 -8.87
N PRO A 71 11.54 -7.22 -10.18
CA PRO A 71 10.63 -6.18 -10.62
C PRO A 71 9.20 -6.67 -10.35
N GLU A 72 8.52 -6.09 -9.37
CA GLU A 72 7.06 -6.12 -9.31
C GLU A 72 6.54 -5.36 -10.54
N ALA A 73 6.37 -6.11 -11.63
CA ALA A 73 5.69 -5.66 -12.81
C ALA A 73 4.25 -5.29 -12.47
N ALA A 74 3.85 -4.12 -12.97
CA ALA A 74 2.49 -3.73 -13.29
C ALA A 74 1.44 -3.87 -12.18
N GLN A 75 1.10 -2.73 -11.59
CA GLN A 75 -0.19 -2.47 -10.98
C GLN A 75 -1.28 -2.64 -12.04
N GLY A 76 -1.83 -3.84 -12.12
CA GLY A 76 -3.20 -4.09 -12.57
C GLY A 76 -4.06 -4.26 -11.33
N GLU A 77 -5.26 -3.72 -11.38
CA GLU A 77 -6.30 -3.84 -10.36
C GLU A 77 -6.66 -5.33 -10.16
N GLU A 78 -6.04 -6.01 -9.20
CA GLU A 78 -6.48 -7.31 -8.69
C GLU A 78 -6.85 -7.20 -7.20
N GLU A 79 -7.99 -6.54 -6.97
CA GLU A 79 -8.84 -6.71 -5.78
C GLU A 79 -9.57 -8.06 -5.87
N ALA A 80 -8.85 -9.18 -5.99
CA ALA A 80 -9.40 -10.52 -5.75
C ALA A 80 -8.27 -11.55 -5.74
N SER A 81 -8.01 -12.11 -4.56
CA SER A 81 -7.19 -13.31 -4.32
C SER A 81 -5.68 -13.17 -4.54
N GLY A 82 -4.95 -12.68 -3.52
CA GLY A 82 -3.50 -12.93 -3.52
C GLY A 82 -2.60 -12.29 -2.47
N THR A 83 -2.87 -11.10 -1.90
CA THR A 83 -1.84 -10.41 -1.06
C THR A 83 -2.44 -9.38 -0.10
N GLY A 84 -3.44 -9.78 0.70
CA GLY A 84 -4.06 -8.89 1.70
C GLY A 84 -3.13 -8.44 2.84
N ALA A 85 -2.03 -9.17 3.09
CA ALA A 85 -1.10 -8.88 4.17
C ALA A 85 -0.28 -7.60 3.92
N ALA A 86 0.33 -7.45 2.73
CA ALA A 86 1.17 -6.30 2.40
C ALA A 86 0.37 -4.98 2.38
N ALA A 87 -0.86 -5.00 1.86
CA ALA A 87 -1.75 -3.84 1.89
C ALA A 87 -2.17 -3.45 3.31
N GLY A 88 -2.39 -4.44 4.19
CA GLY A 88 -2.65 -4.21 5.61
C GLY A 88 -1.45 -3.63 6.35
N GLU A 89 -0.24 -4.12 6.06
CA GLU A 89 1.01 -3.64 6.63
C GLU A 89 1.30 -2.19 6.24
N SER A 90 1.12 -1.83 4.97
CA SER A 90 1.27 -0.43 4.52
C SER A 90 0.28 0.52 5.19
N LYS A 91 -0.98 0.11 5.39
CA LYS A 91 -1.99 0.94 6.09
C LYS A 91 -1.65 1.15 7.57
N LEU A 92 -1.21 0.09 8.24
CA LEU A 92 -0.74 0.16 9.62
C LEU A 92 0.47 1.10 9.74
N ARG A 93 1.47 0.90 8.89
CA ARG A 93 2.69 1.73 8.86
C ARG A 93 2.36 3.20 8.69
N LYS A 94 1.47 3.55 7.75
CA LYS A 94 1.00 4.92 7.54
C LYS A 94 0.37 5.51 8.81
N THR A 95 -0.52 4.77 9.47
CA THR A 95 -1.18 5.25 10.70
C THR A 95 -0.17 5.48 11.83
N LEU A 96 0.83 4.61 11.96
CA LEU A 96 1.92 4.79 12.93
C LEU A 96 2.77 6.02 12.61
N LEU A 97 3.11 6.25 11.34
CA LEU A 97 3.84 7.46 10.91
C LEU A 97 3.03 8.74 11.16
N GLU A 98 1.71 8.71 10.96
CA GLU A 98 0.84 9.85 11.28
C GLU A 98 0.87 10.20 12.78
N VAL A 99 0.87 9.18 13.64
CA VAL A 99 1.03 9.34 15.09
C VAL A 99 2.40 9.95 15.42
N LEU A 100 3.48 9.41 14.84
CA LEU A 100 4.84 9.90 15.06
C LEU A 100 5.04 11.34 14.57
N ASN A 101 4.41 11.73 13.46
CA ASN A 101 4.46 13.08 12.92
C ASN A 101 3.77 14.13 13.79
N ARG A 102 2.93 13.71 14.76
CA ARG A 102 2.23 14.62 15.68
C ARG A 102 2.95 14.79 17.03
N LEU A 103 4.07 14.10 17.25
CA LEU A 103 4.79 14.17 18.53
C LEU A 103 5.36 15.57 18.80
N PRO A 104 5.21 16.12 20.02
CA PRO A 104 5.84 17.37 20.40
C PRO A 104 7.36 17.24 20.49
N HIS A 105 8.06 18.14 19.81
CA HIS A 105 9.51 18.24 19.79
C HIS A 105 10.02 18.96 21.05
N ASN A 106 10.03 18.27 22.19
CA ASN A 106 10.54 18.77 23.46
C ASN A 106 11.69 17.89 23.99
N GLU A 107 12.22 18.25 25.15
CA GLU A 107 13.34 17.53 25.79
C GLU A 107 13.03 16.05 26.10
N LEU A 108 11.76 15.70 26.33
CA LEU A 108 11.35 14.32 26.62
C LEU A 108 11.48 13.41 25.40
N LEU A 109 11.46 13.97 24.18
CA LEU A 109 11.65 13.21 22.94
C LEU A 109 13.12 12.90 22.67
N ARG A 110 14.07 13.70 23.18
CA ARG A 110 15.51 13.58 22.87
C ARG A 110 16.08 12.15 22.98
N PRO A 111 15.77 11.34 24.00
CA PRO A 111 16.30 9.98 24.11
C PRO A 111 15.92 9.07 22.94
N TYR A 112 14.81 9.38 22.27
CA TYR A 112 14.22 8.59 21.19
C TYR A 112 14.55 9.12 19.79
N VAL A 113 15.12 10.34 19.69
CA VAL A 113 15.35 11.04 18.42
C VAL A 113 16.27 10.27 17.47
N GLN A 114 17.35 9.69 18.00
CA GLN A 114 18.32 8.92 17.20
C GLN A 114 17.69 7.66 16.59
N GLU A 115 16.92 6.94 17.40
CA GLU A 115 16.22 5.74 16.96
C GLU A 115 15.12 6.09 15.95
N LEU A 116 14.36 7.15 16.21
CA LEU A 116 13.31 7.63 15.30
C LEU A 116 13.88 8.07 13.96
N MET A 117 15.01 8.80 13.95
CA MET A 117 15.68 9.19 12.70
C MET A 117 16.10 7.96 11.88
N THR A 118 16.75 6.99 12.54
CA THR A 118 17.20 5.77 11.89
C THR A 118 16.03 4.98 11.30
N LEU A 119 14.94 4.85 12.06
CA LEU A 119 13.73 4.18 11.64
C LEU A 119 13.10 4.87 10.42
N CYS A 120 12.99 6.21 10.45
CA CYS A 120 12.47 6.98 9.32
C CYS A 120 13.31 6.80 8.06
N LEU A 121 14.64 6.78 8.17
CA LEU A 121 15.52 6.55 7.01
C LEU A 121 15.39 5.14 6.43
N GLN A 122 15.13 4.12 7.26
CA GLN A 122 14.84 2.76 6.80
C GLN A 122 13.49 2.67 6.09
N VAL A 123 12.45 3.25 6.70
CA VAL A 123 11.10 3.25 6.16
C VAL A 123 11.05 4.00 4.81
N LEU A 124 11.79 5.09 4.67
CA LEU A 124 11.84 5.88 3.44
C LEU A 124 12.36 5.09 2.22
N GLN A 125 13.17 4.04 2.43
CA GLN A 125 13.72 3.23 1.33
C GLN A 125 12.73 2.20 0.78
N VAL A 126 11.71 1.85 1.56
CA VAL A 126 10.81 0.73 1.26
C VAL A 126 9.37 1.16 1.03
N ASP A 127 8.98 2.34 1.50
CA ASP A 127 7.61 2.80 1.44
C ASP A 127 7.22 3.47 0.11
N LYS A 128 5.92 3.41 -0.17
CA LYS A 128 5.28 4.11 -1.28
C LYS A 128 5.13 5.60 -0.99
N GLU A 129 4.88 6.38 -2.03
CA GLU A 129 4.87 7.85 -2.04
C GLU A 129 4.16 8.48 -0.83
N GLU A 130 2.91 8.09 -0.52
CA GLU A 130 2.14 8.72 0.56
C GLU A 130 2.79 8.56 1.94
N SER A 131 3.38 7.39 2.23
CA SER A 131 4.03 7.13 3.53
C SER A 131 5.43 7.75 3.57
N ALA A 132 6.13 7.77 2.42
CA ALA A 132 7.40 8.45 2.26
C ALA A 132 7.30 9.97 2.53
N LEU A 133 6.22 10.63 2.09
CA LEU A 133 5.99 12.06 2.36
C LEU A 133 5.86 12.39 3.85
N ILE A 134 5.13 11.57 4.61
CA ILE A 134 5.00 11.73 6.06
C ILE A 134 6.36 11.49 6.73
N CYS A 135 7.08 10.45 6.28
CA CYS A 135 8.39 10.12 6.79
C CYS A 135 9.41 11.26 6.57
N LEU A 136 9.43 11.86 5.38
CA LEU A 136 10.26 13.04 5.09
C LEU A 136 9.93 14.23 5.99
N ARG A 137 8.65 14.46 6.27
CA ARG A 137 8.23 15.53 7.18
C ARG A 137 8.79 15.32 8.59
N ILE A 138 8.70 14.10 9.12
CA ILE A 138 9.28 13.74 10.41
C ILE A 138 10.80 14.01 10.40
N ILE A 139 11.52 13.53 9.37
CA ILE A 139 12.97 13.73 9.22
C ILE A 139 13.33 15.22 9.28
N PHE A 140 12.61 16.06 8.53
CA PHE A 140 12.87 17.51 8.53
C PHE A 140 12.58 18.17 9.87
N ASP A 141 11.46 17.83 10.51
CA ASP A 141 11.11 18.39 11.82
C ASP A 141 12.12 17.96 12.90
N LEU A 142 12.63 16.72 12.85
CA LEU A 142 13.70 16.26 13.74
C LEU A 142 15.00 17.05 13.51
N HIS A 143 15.47 17.21 12.27
CA HIS A 143 16.68 17.98 11.98
C HIS A 143 16.54 19.46 12.38
N LYS A 144 15.34 20.03 12.23
CA LYS A 144 15.07 21.42 12.61
C LYS A 144 15.19 21.62 14.13
N ASN A 145 14.71 20.68 14.94
CA ASN A 145 14.65 20.81 16.39
C ASN A 145 15.86 20.22 17.13
N PHE A 146 16.55 19.22 16.56
CA PHE A 146 17.61 18.46 17.22
C PHE A 146 18.93 18.42 16.42
N ARG A 147 19.22 19.49 15.68
CA ARG A 147 20.34 19.60 14.72
C ARG A 147 21.68 18.99 15.19
N PRO A 148 22.24 19.35 16.37
CA PRO A 148 23.54 18.85 16.81
C PRO A 148 23.59 17.33 17.02
N THR A 149 22.43 16.73 17.33
CA THR A 149 22.32 15.30 17.61
C THR A 149 22.26 14.46 16.34
N LEU A 150 21.89 15.06 15.20
CA LEU A 150 21.55 14.34 13.97
C LEU A 150 22.48 14.65 12.80
N GLU A 151 23.59 15.37 13.02
CA GLU A 151 24.53 15.73 11.94
C GLU A 151 25.11 14.51 11.21
N GLU A 152 25.31 13.40 11.92
CA GLU A 152 25.85 12.16 11.37
C GLU A 152 24.92 11.50 10.33
N HIS A 153 23.60 11.71 10.44
CA HIS A 153 22.59 11.13 9.53
C HIS A 153 22.38 11.97 8.25
N VAL A 154 22.88 13.20 8.20
CA VAL A 154 22.69 14.10 7.04
C VAL A 154 23.38 13.53 5.80
N GLN A 155 24.61 13.06 5.93
CA GLN A 155 25.38 12.55 4.79
C GLN A 155 24.76 11.28 4.17
N PRO A 156 24.40 10.24 4.96
CA PRO A 156 23.66 9.08 4.44
C PRO A 156 22.34 9.46 3.76
N PHE A 157 21.58 10.41 4.31
CA PHE A 157 20.34 10.87 3.70
C PHE A 157 20.56 11.49 2.31
N LEU A 158 21.56 12.39 2.17
CA LEU A 158 21.87 13.00 0.88
C LEU A 158 22.36 11.98 -0.14
N GLN A 159 23.17 11.00 0.27
CA GLN A 159 23.59 9.91 -0.61
C GLN A 159 22.40 9.08 -1.11
N PHE A 160 21.46 8.77 -0.23
CA PHE A 160 20.22 8.09 -0.62
C PHE A 160 19.44 8.93 -1.65
N VAL A 161 19.24 10.22 -1.42
CA VAL A 161 18.54 11.11 -2.36
C VAL A 161 19.25 11.14 -3.72
N CYS A 162 20.59 11.27 -3.75
CA CYS A 162 21.35 11.20 -5.00
C CYS A 162 21.12 9.88 -5.74
N SER A 163 21.19 8.75 -5.03
CA SER A 163 20.96 7.43 -5.62
C SER A 163 19.54 7.27 -6.18
N LEU A 164 18.53 7.90 -5.55
CA LEU A 164 17.16 7.90 -6.03
C LEU A 164 17.05 8.66 -7.36
N TYR A 165 17.67 9.85 -7.45
CA TYR A 165 17.70 10.64 -8.69
C TYR A 165 18.43 9.93 -9.84
N GLU A 166 19.48 9.17 -9.55
CA GLU A 166 20.18 8.35 -10.55
C GLU A 166 19.30 7.22 -11.12
N GLN A 167 18.33 6.71 -10.35
CA GLN A 167 17.42 5.65 -10.76
C GLN A 167 16.21 6.17 -11.56
N VAL A 168 15.91 7.48 -11.52
CA VAL A 168 14.76 8.08 -12.20
C VAL A 168 14.70 7.76 -13.71
N PRO A 169 15.78 7.85 -14.49
CA PRO A 169 15.72 7.53 -15.92
C PRO A 169 15.28 6.09 -16.20
N LEU A 170 15.67 5.13 -15.34
CA LEU A 170 15.24 3.73 -15.45
C LEU A 170 13.75 3.61 -15.12
N ALA A 171 13.31 4.22 -14.01
CA ALA A 171 11.90 4.21 -13.62
C ALA A 171 10.98 4.83 -14.69
N VAL A 172 11.42 5.92 -15.34
CA VAL A 172 10.69 6.54 -16.45
C VAL A 172 10.62 5.59 -17.65
N GLN A 173 11.71 4.90 -17.99
CA GLN A 173 11.71 3.95 -19.09
C GLN A 173 10.74 2.78 -18.83
N ASP A 174 10.70 2.28 -17.60
CA ASP A 174 9.80 1.19 -17.21
C ASP A 174 8.34 1.64 -17.17
N LEU A 175 8.08 2.88 -16.74
CA LEU A 175 6.75 3.49 -16.82
C LEU A 175 6.26 3.59 -18.27
N ILE A 176 7.12 4.05 -19.18
CA ILE A 176 6.78 4.13 -20.61
C ILE A 176 6.45 2.75 -21.18
N LYS A 177 7.30 1.74 -20.91
CA LYS A 177 7.04 0.36 -21.34
C LYS A 177 5.73 -0.18 -20.78
N ALA A 178 5.42 0.09 -19.51
CA ALA A 178 4.17 -0.35 -18.88
C ALA A 178 2.95 0.28 -19.55
N VAL A 179 3.02 1.57 -19.89
CA VAL A 179 1.95 2.27 -20.62
C VAL A 179 1.79 1.70 -22.03
N ASP A 180 2.88 1.44 -22.74
CA ASP A 180 2.83 0.85 -24.08
C ASP A 180 2.23 -0.58 -24.05
N ALA A 181 2.64 -1.40 -23.09
CA ALA A 181 2.09 -2.74 -22.88
C ALA A 181 0.58 -2.72 -22.54
N ALA A 182 0.14 -1.76 -21.72
CA ALA A 182 -1.28 -1.59 -21.40
C ALA A 182 -2.12 -1.21 -22.63
N ARG A 183 -1.56 -0.39 -23.54
CA ARG A 183 -2.21 -0.02 -24.81
C ARG A 183 -2.30 -1.20 -25.78
N GLU A 184 -1.27 -2.03 -25.84
CA GLU A 184 -1.27 -3.26 -26.65
C GLU A 184 -2.29 -4.29 -26.13
N ALA A 185 -2.44 -4.41 -24.81
CA ALA A 185 -3.45 -5.26 -24.18
C ALA A 185 -4.88 -4.80 -24.49
N ASP A 186 -5.16 -3.49 -24.41
CA ASP A 186 -6.48 -2.92 -24.76
C ASP A 186 -6.80 -3.08 -26.26
N ALA A 187 -5.81 -2.87 -27.14
CA ALA A 187 -5.97 -3.09 -28.57
C ALA A 187 -6.26 -4.58 -28.92
N THR A 188 -5.61 -5.51 -28.22
CA THR A 188 -5.82 -6.95 -28.40
C THR A 188 -7.20 -7.38 -27.86
N ALA A 189 -7.64 -6.81 -26.74
CA ALA A 189 -8.97 -7.04 -26.18
C ALA A 189 -10.08 -6.50 -27.10
N GLN A 190 -9.91 -5.33 -27.70
CA GLN A 190 -10.86 -4.74 -28.66
C GLN A 190 -10.94 -5.53 -29.97
N GLN A 191 -9.82 -6.07 -30.47
CA GLN A 191 -9.84 -6.95 -31.65
C GLN A 191 -10.52 -8.30 -31.36
N ALA A 192 -10.33 -8.88 -30.18
CA ALA A 192 -11.00 -10.12 -29.78
C ALA A 192 -12.54 -9.96 -29.68
N GLN A 193 -13.03 -8.80 -29.21
CA GLN A 193 -14.46 -8.49 -29.17
C GLN A 193 -15.08 -8.27 -30.56
N GLN A 194 -14.34 -7.71 -31.53
CA GLN A 194 -14.84 -7.57 -32.91
C GLN A 194 -14.85 -8.89 -33.69
N ALA A 195 -13.90 -9.80 -33.44
CA ALA A 195 -13.87 -11.12 -34.08
C ALA A 195 -15.00 -12.06 -33.60
N GLY A 196 -15.45 -11.93 -32.35
CA GLY A 196 -16.56 -12.72 -31.80
C GLY A 196 -17.95 -12.31 -32.30
N GLY A 197 -18.13 -11.07 -32.79
CA GLY A 197 -19.41 -10.56 -33.29
C GLY A 197 -19.68 -10.84 -34.78
N GLY A 198 -18.64 -11.08 -35.58
CA GLY A 198 -18.76 -11.22 -37.04
C GLY A 198 -19.14 -12.62 -37.54
N ALA A 199 -18.72 -13.68 -36.84
CA ALA A 199 -18.91 -15.05 -37.32
C ALA A 199 -20.36 -15.55 -37.23
N ALA A 200 -21.14 -15.08 -36.24
CA ALA A 200 -22.53 -15.51 -36.07
C ALA A 200 -23.50 -14.90 -37.10
N ALA A 201 -23.18 -13.72 -37.66
CA ALA A 201 -24.07 -13.03 -38.60
C ALA A 201 -23.97 -13.57 -40.04
N GLU A 202 -22.79 -14.04 -40.46
CA GLU A 202 -22.58 -14.55 -41.84
C GLU A 202 -23.18 -15.96 -42.05
N GLN A 203 -23.23 -16.79 -41.00
CA GLN A 203 -23.76 -18.17 -41.10
C GLN A 203 -25.30 -18.24 -41.10
N ALA A 204 -25.98 -17.28 -40.46
CA ALA A 204 -27.44 -17.20 -40.45
C ALA A 204 -28.04 -16.80 -41.83
N ALA A 205 -27.30 -16.08 -42.67
CA ALA A 205 -27.79 -15.63 -43.97
C ALA A 205 -27.82 -16.75 -45.05
N LYS A 206 -27.06 -17.85 -44.87
CA LYS A 206 -27.02 -18.96 -45.84
C LYS A 206 -28.04 -20.06 -45.58
N GLU A 207 -28.57 -20.20 -44.36
CA GLU A 207 -29.54 -21.26 -44.02
C GLU A 207 -31.01 -20.85 -44.18
N GLY A 208 -31.31 -19.55 -44.28
CA GLY A 208 -32.69 -19.03 -44.40
C GLY A 208 -33.35 -19.17 -45.78
N GLY A 209 -32.64 -19.67 -46.81
CA GLY A 209 -33.11 -19.64 -48.20
C GLY A 209 -33.81 -20.91 -48.74
N ALA A 210 -33.78 -22.05 -48.02
CA ALA A 210 -34.10 -23.34 -48.63
C ALA A 210 -35.40 -24.04 -48.16
N ALA A 211 -36.14 -23.51 -47.17
CA ALA A 211 -37.18 -24.28 -46.47
C ALA A 211 -38.65 -24.03 -46.89
N ALA A 212 -38.94 -23.35 -48.01
CA ALA A 212 -40.31 -22.91 -48.33
C ALA A 212 -41.05 -23.71 -49.42
N ALA A 213 -40.57 -24.87 -49.88
CA ALA A 213 -41.18 -25.53 -51.05
C ALA A 213 -41.34 -27.05 -50.94
N GLN A 214 -42.01 -27.58 -49.90
CA GLN A 214 -42.73 -28.87 -50.01
C GLN A 214 -43.55 -29.19 -48.76
N GLN A 215 -44.85 -28.85 -48.78
CA GLN A 215 -45.92 -29.67 -48.19
C GLN A 215 -47.29 -29.04 -48.47
N GLN A 216 -47.88 -29.40 -49.61
CA GLN A 216 -49.32 -29.37 -49.82
C GLN A 216 -49.66 -30.30 -51.00
N ALA A 217 -49.69 -31.60 -50.72
CA ALA A 217 -50.39 -32.56 -51.57
C ALA A 217 -50.81 -33.78 -50.74
N SER A 218 -52.05 -34.20 -50.95
CA SER A 218 -52.70 -35.44 -50.50
C SER A 218 -53.25 -35.47 -49.06
N GLY A 219 -54.55 -35.21 -48.98
CA GLY A 219 -55.42 -35.58 -47.88
C GLY A 219 -56.85 -35.72 -48.40
N GLY A 220 -57.15 -36.86 -49.02
CA GLY A 220 -58.48 -37.22 -49.49
C GLY A 220 -58.83 -38.66 -49.14
N GLY A 221 -60.02 -38.85 -48.57
CA GLY A 221 -60.89 -40.00 -48.85
C GLY A 221 -60.98 -41.13 -47.82
N ASP A 222 -62.22 -41.33 -47.35
CA ASP A 222 -62.88 -42.57 -46.85
C ASP A 222 -62.48 -43.12 -45.46
N GLY A 223 -63.41 -43.58 -44.60
CA GLY A 223 -64.85 -43.79 -44.72
C GLY A 223 -65.38 -44.59 -43.51
N LEU A 224 -66.72 -44.60 -43.38
CA LEU A 224 -67.63 -45.24 -42.40
C LEU A 224 -67.92 -44.49 -41.10
#